data_AF-A0A6B3P170-F1
#
_entry.id   AF-A0A6B3P170-F1
#
_cell.length_a   1.000
_cell.length_b   1.000
_cell.length_c   1.000
_cell.angle_alpha   90.00
_cell.angle_beta   90.00
_cell.angle_gamma   90.00
#
_symmetry.space_group_name_H-M   'P 1'
#
loop_
_entity.id
_entity.type
_entity.pdbx_description
1 polymer ?
#
loop_
_entity_poly.entity_id
_entity_poly.type
_entity_poly.pdbx_seq_one_letter_code
_entity_poly.pdbx_strand_id
1 'polypeptide(L)' 'LKRLEAEGLLKRTRSREDERVVIVQLTEQGRALHAQARTIPPCILGASGQSLERLQRLQAELLDLREHLQKSL' A
#
# COMPACT_ATOMS: atom_id res chain seq x y z
N LEU A 1 7.29 9.65 2.46
CA LEU A 1 7.47 9.33 3.90
C LEU A 1 7.49 10.56 4.82
N LYS A 2 8.35 11.57 4.60
CA LYS A 2 8.41 12.78 5.46
C LYS A 2 7.05 13.46 5.71
N ARG A 3 6.20 13.59 4.68
CA ARG A 3 4.84 14.15 4.81
C ARG A 3 3.94 13.32 5.74
N LEU A 4 3.89 12.01 5.53
CA LEU A 4 3.11 11.08 6.36
C LEU A 4 3.57 11.04 7.82
N GLU A 5 4.87 11.27 8.06
CA GLU A 5 5.43 11.42 9.42
C GLU A 5 4.98 12.74 10.07
N ALA A 6 5.03 13.84 9.33
CA ALA A 6 4.56 15.15 9.80
C ALA A 6 3.05 15.16 10.09
N GLU A 7 2.27 14.39 9.34
CA GLU A 7 0.83 14.17 9.56
C GLU A 7 0.55 13.17 10.71
N GLY A 8 1.57 12.62 11.35
CA GLY A 8 1.45 11.73 12.51
C GLY A 8 1.01 10.30 12.18
N LEU A 9 1.04 9.88 10.92
CA LEU A 9 0.53 8.57 10.47
C LEU A 9 1.57 7.45 10.58
N LEU A 10 2.85 7.81 10.51
CA LEU A 10 3.96 6.89 10.67
C LEU A 10 5.09 7.53 11.47
N LYS A 11 5.98 6.69 11.99
CA LYS A 11 7.24 7.10 12.62
C LYS A 11 8.40 6.43 11.90
N ARG A 12 9.50 7.17 11.75
CA ARG A 12 10.74 6.65 11.18
C ARG A 12 11.82 6.63 12.25
N THR A 13 12.51 5.51 12.36
CA THR A 13 13.64 5.35 13.27
C THR A 13 14.80 4.73 12.51
N ARG A 14 16.03 5.21 12.70
CA ARG A 14 17.21 4.52 12.16
C ARG A 14 17.42 3.21 12.91
N SER A 15 17.78 2.15 12.19
CA SER A 15 18.14 0.89 12.83
C SER A 15 19.39 1.10 13.70
N ARG A 16 19.44 0.40 14.84
CA ARG A 16 20.62 0.36 15.71
C ARG A 16 21.69 -0.60 15.17
N GLU A 17 21.32 -1.54 14.31
CA GLU A 17 22.21 -2.54 13.73
C GLU A 17 22.92 -2.01 12.46
N ASP A 18 22.24 -1.17 11.68
CA ASP A 18 22.81 -0.48 10.51
C ASP A 18 22.15 0.90 10.37
N GLU A 19 22.91 1.96 10.60
CA GLU A 19 22.41 3.35 10.59
C GLU A 19 21.91 3.81 9.21
N ARG A 20 22.26 3.10 8.14
CA ARG A 20 21.76 3.34 6.78
C ARG A 20 20.33 2.85 6.61
N VAL A 21 19.88 1.92 7.46
CA VAL A 21 18.53 1.37 7.43
C VAL A 21 17.57 2.29 8.20
N VAL A 22 16.45 2.62 7.56
CA VAL A 22 15.35 3.36 8.19
C VAL A 22 14.16 2.42 8.36
N ILE A 23 13.79 2.19 9.61
CA ILE A 23 12.61 1.41 9.99
C ILE A 23 11.41 2.36 9.99
N VAL A 24 10.34 1.95 9.32
CA VAL A 24 9.07 2.69 9.25
C VAL A 24 8.01 1.91 10.00
N GLN A 25 7.33 2.57 10.94
CA GLN A 25 6.27 1.97 11.75
C GLN A 25 5.01 2.82 11.69
N LEU A 26 3.84 2.20 11.62
CA LEU A 26 2.58 2.93 11.74
C LEU A 26 2.40 3.44 13.17
N THR A 27 1.88 4.66 13.31
CA THR A 27 1.35 5.16 14.58
C THR A 27 -0.03 4.56 14.84
N GLU A 28 -0.60 4.83 16.01
CA GLU A 28 -2.00 4.49 16.29
C GLU A 28 -2.96 5.20 15.34
N GLN A 29 -2.74 6.49 15.08
CA GLN A 29 -3.50 7.27 14.09
C GLN A 29 -3.40 6.66 12.69
N GLY A 30 -2.20 6.26 12.26
CA GLY A 30 -1.98 5.59 10.99
C GLY A 30 -2.71 4.25 10.89
N ARG A 31 -2.78 3.48 11.99
CA ARG A 31 -3.60 2.27 12.04
C ARG A 31 -5.10 2.57 11.99
N ALA A 32 -5.56 3.61 12.68
CA ALA A 32 -6.97 4.00 12.70
C ALA A 32 -7.49 4.43 11.31
N LEU A 33 -6.64 5.04 10.47
CA LEU A 33 -6.98 5.38 9.08
C LEU A 33 -7.41 4.17 8.25
N HIS A 34 -6.91 2.97 8.57
CA HIS A 34 -7.33 1.75 7.87
C HIS A 34 -8.84 1.52 7.97
N ALA A 35 -9.45 1.83 9.12
CA ALA A 35 -10.89 1.70 9.30
C ALA A 35 -11.67 2.65 8.39
N GLN A 36 -11.19 3.90 8.23
CA GLN A 36 -11.80 4.89 7.33
C GLN A 36 -11.66 4.46 5.86
N ALA A 37 -10.50 3.92 5.49
CA ALA A 37 -10.19 3.48 4.13
C ALA A 37 -10.98 2.23 3.68
N ARG A 38 -11.62 1.47 4.58
CA ARG A 38 -12.40 0.27 4.24
C ARG A 38 -13.53 0.51 3.23
N THR A 39 -14.02 1.73 3.15
CA THR A 39 -15.09 2.13 2.21
C THR A 39 -14.59 2.33 0.78
N ILE A 40 -13.27 2.45 0.58
CA ILE A 40 -12.68 2.76 -0.72
C ILE A 40 -12.78 1.57 -1.69
N PRO A 41 -12.39 0.32 -1.34
CA PRO A 41 -12.49 -0.81 -2.25
C PRO A 41 -13.90 -1.04 -2.85
N PRO A 42 -15.00 -1.06 -2.07
CA PRO A 42 -16.33 -1.24 -2.66
C PRO A 42 -16.77 -0.03 -3.51
N CYS A 43 -16.35 1.19 -3.17
CA CYS A 43 -16.59 2.38 -4.00
C CYS A 43 -15.94 2.26 -5.38
N ILE A 44 -14.67 1.82 -5.43
CA ILE A 44 -13.95 1.59 -6.68
C ILE A 44 -14.63 0.46 -7.48
N LEU A 45 -15.01 -0.64 -6.84
CA LEU A 45 -15.72 -1.74 -7.48
C LEU A 45 -17.00 -1.24 -8.16
N GLY A 46 -17.84 -0.50 -7.42
CA GLY A 46 -19.07 0.09 -7.96
C GLY A 46 -18.82 1.06 -9.12
N ALA A 47 -17.82 1.94 -8.99
CA ALA A 47 -17.48 2.92 -10.04
C ALA A 47 -16.87 2.27 -11.30
N SER A 48 -16.20 1.11 -11.17
CA SER A 48 -15.55 0.43 -12.29
C SER A 48 -16.53 -0.16 -13.32
N GLY A 49 -17.77 -0.43 -12.91
CA GLY A 49 -18.76 -1.12 -13.75
C GLY A 49 -18.36 -2.55 -14.15
N GLN A 50 -17.35 -3.14 -13.51
CA GLN A 50 -16.84 -4.48 -13.79
C GLN A 50 -17.32 -5.48 -12.74
N SER A 51 -17.36 -6.77 -13.11
CA SER A 51 -17.54 -7.83 -12.13
C SER A 51 -16.28 -7.99 -11.28
N LEU A 52 -16.46 -8.51 -10.05
CA LEU A 52 -15.34 -8.79 -9.15
C LEU A 52 -14.36 -9.79 -9.77
N GLU A 53 -14.86 -10.82 -10.45
CA GLU A 53 -14.01 -11.85 -11.08
C GLU A 53 -13.16 -11.26 -12.20
N ARG A 54 -13.73 -10.34 -12.99
CA ARG A 54 -12.99 -9.68 -14.08
C ARG A 54 -11.85 -8.82 -13.54
N LEU A 55 -12.08 -8.08 -12.45
CA LEU A 55 -11.07 -7.25 -11.81
C LEU A 55 -9.97 -8.10 -11.14
N GLN A 56 -10.34 -9.21 -10.51
CA GLN A 56 -9.37 -10.15 -9.94
C GLN A 56 -8.47 -10.75 -11.01
N ARG A 57 -9.04 -11.16 -12.16
CA ARG A 57 -8.25 -11.67 -13.29
C ARG A 57 -7.30 -10.62 -13.83
N LEU A 58 -7.78 -9.39 -14.05
CA LEU A 58 -6.96 -8.29 -14.54
C LEU A 58 -5.82 -7.96 -13.55
N GLN A 59 -6.10 -7.96 -12.25
CA GLN A 59 -5.06 -7.78 -11.22
C GLN A 59 -3.98 -8.86 -11.34
N ALA A 60 -4.35 -10.13 -11.48
CA ALA A 60 -3.41 -11.23 -11.63
C ALA A 60 -2.52 -11.07 -12.88
N GLU A 61 -3.12 -10.73 -14.03
CA GLU A 61 -2.39 -10.48 -15.28
C GLU A 61 -1.37 -9.32 -15.14
N LEU A 62 -1.75 -8.23 -14.47
CA LEU A 62 -0.85 -7.11 -14.21
C LEU A 62 0.28 -7.44 -13.23
N LEU A 63 0.00 -8.27 -12.22
CA LEU A 63 1.01 -8.72 -11.26
C LEU A 63 2.05 -9.61 -11.94
N ASP A 64 1.61 -10.54 -12.78
CA ASP A 64 2.48 -11.42 -13.57
C ASP A 64 3.37 -10.62 -14.52
N LEU A 65 2.79 -9.67 -15.27
CA LEU A 65 3.55 -8.78 -16.14
C LEU A 65 4.62 -8.00 -15.36
N ARG A 66 4.24 -7.42 -14.21
CA ARG A 66 5.18 -6.68 -13.36
C ARG A 66 6.33 -7.56 -12.87
N GLU A 67 6.05 -8.79 -12.49
CA GLU A 67 7.07 -9.73 -12.05
C GLU A 67 8.06 -10.07 -13.17
N HIS A 68 7.56 -10.34 -14.38
CA HIS A 68 8.41 -10.59 -15.55
C HIS A 68 9.31 -9.39 -15.88
N LEU A 69 8.77 -8.17 -15.83
CA LEU A 69 9.56 -6.96 -16.06
C LEU A 69 10.64 -6.75 -14.98
N GLN A 70 10.33 -7.04 -13.71
CA GLN A 70 11.30 -6.92 -12.61
C GLN A 70 12.42 -7.95 -12.69
N LYS A 71 12.16 -9.17 -13.17
CA LYS A 71 13.18 -10.21 -13.36
C LYS A 71 14.10 -9.94 -14.56
N SER A 72 13.64 -9.12 -15.50
CA SER A 72 14.39 -8.77 -16.71
C SER A 72 15.34 -7.57 -16.51
N LEU A 73 15.31 -6.93 -15.33
CA LEU A 73 16.18 -5.81 -14.92
C LEU A 73 17.26 -6.31 -13.96
#